data_AF-A0A828Z4S7-F1
#
_entry.id   AF-A0A828Z4S7-F1
#
_cell.length_a   1.000
_cell.length_b   1.000
_cell.length_c   1.000
_cell.angle_alpha   90.00
_cell.angle_beta   90.00
_cell.angle_gamma   90.00
#
_symmetry.space_group_name_H-M   'P 1'
#
loop_
_entity.id
_entity.type
_entity.pdbx_description
1 polymer ?
#
loop_
_entity_poly.entity_id
_entity_poly.type
_entity_poly.pdbx_seq_one_letter_code
_entity_poly.pdbx_strand_id
1 'polypeptide(L)'
;MAKTKNPRVVFLPIKPEFAHKIINGEKNIEFRKKFSSQEVETIVIYSSSPEKRVIGYATVDSIVIDTPDSLWKRFYKKGGIDKDRFSFYFNGKETGVGIRIKNVSRLKEAVTHHLTHKLRGLLV
;
A
#
# COMPACT_ATOMS: atom_id res chain seq x y z
N MET A 1 -3.45 29.13 -16.95
CA MET A 1 -2.73 28.95 -15.67
C MET A 1 -2.86 27.48 -15.27
N ALA A 2 -1.75 26.75 -15.20
CA ALA A 2 -1.77 25.36 -14.73
C ALA A 2 -2.13 25.36 -13.24
N LYS A 3 -3.24 24.72 -12.86
CA LYS A 3 -3.55 24.48 -11.44
C LYS A 3 -2.42 23.63 -10.86
N THR A 4 -1.72 24.14 -9.87
CA THR A 4 -0.70 23.38 -9.12
C THR A 4 -1.41 22.19 -8.48
N LYS A 5 -1.20 20.98 -9.02
CA LYS A 5 -1.77 19.76 -8.45
C LYS A 5 -1.05 19.52 -7.13
N ASN A 6 -1.77 19.62 -6.01
CA ASN A 6 -1.19 19.33 -4.72
C ASN A 6 -0.96 17.81 -4.64
N PRO A 7 0.28 17.33 -4.42
CA PRO A 7 0.58 15.90 -4.41
C PRO A 7 -0.21 15.24 -3.28
N ARG A 8 -1.10 14.29 -3.62
CA ARG A 8 -1.91 13.60 -2.61
C ARG A 8 -1.06 12.52 -1.95
N VAL A 9 -0.82 12.71 -0.65
CA VAL A 9 -0.08 11.78 0.21
C VAL A 9 -1.08 10.93 0.99
N VAL A 10 -0.90 9.61 1.00
CA VAL A 10 -1.71 8.69 1.81
C VAL A 10 -0.83 7.90 2.76
N PHE A 11 -1.29 7.79 4.01
CA PHE A 11 -0.71 6.90 5.00
C PHE A 11 -1.28 5.50 4.84
N LEU A 12 -0.42 4.51 4.59
CA LEU A 12 -0.86 3.16 4.28
C LEU A 12 -0.37 2.16 5.33
N PRO A 13 -1.27 1.66 6.21
CA PRO A 13 -0.93 0.62 7.18
C PRO A 13 -0.77 -0.74 6.50
N ILE A 14 0.41 -1.33 6.57
CA ILE A 14 0.76 -2.62 5.96
C ILE A 14 1.28 -3.55 7.05
N LYS A 15 0.95 -4.85 7.00
CA LYS A 15 1.52 -5.83 7.94
C LYS A 15 3.05 -5.81 7.85
N PRO A 16 3.79 -5.90 8.98
CA PRO A 16 5.24 -5.72 8.98
C PRO A 16 5.97 -6.57 7.93
N GLU A 17 5.60 -7.85 7.81
CA GLU A 17 6.18 -8.77 6.82
C GLU A 17 6.12 -8.23 5.37
N PHE A 18 5.03 -7.55 4.98
CA PHE A 18 4.85 -7.05 3.62
C PHE A 18 5.40 -5.63 3.47
N ALA A 19 5.35 -4.83 4.54
CA ALA A 19 5.94 -3.50 4.58
C ALA A 19 7.45 -3.59 4.33
N HIS A 20 8.15 -4.51 5.01
CA HIS A 20 9.59 -4.73 4.82
C HIS A 20 9.91 -5.30 3.44
N LYS A 21 9.08 -6.20 2.88
CA LYS A 21 9.25 -6.65 1.49
C LYS A 21 9.20 -5.50 0.48
N ILE A 22 8.37 -4.48 0.73
CA ILE A 22 8.34 -3.27 -0.11
C ILE A 22 9.63 -2.49 0.06
N ILE A 23 10.04 -2.23 1.31
CA ILE A 23 11.27 -1.49 1.62
C ILE A 23 12.53 -2.17 1.04
N ASN A 24 12.57 -3.50 1.01
CA ASN A 24 13.69 -4.28 0.46
C ASN A 24 13.63 -4.47 -1.06
N GLY A 25 12.56 -4.01 -1.73
CA GLY A 25 12.39 -4.18 -3.17
C GLY A 25 11.93 -5.57 -3.61
N GLU A 26 11.57 -6.46 -2.67
CA GLU A 26 11.07 -7.81 -2.94
C GLU A 26 9.60 -7.81 -3.43
N LYS A 27 8.84 -6.76 -3.10
CA LYS A 27 7.42 -6.57 -3.44
C LYS A 27 7.20 -5.16 -3.93
N ASN A 28 6.49 -4.99 -5.06
CA ASN A 28 6.11 -3.67 -5.57
C ASN A 28 4.62 -3.54 -5.92
N ILE A 29 3.83 -4.57 -5.63
CA ILE A 29 2.37 -4.51 -5.71
C ILE A 29 1.78 -4.61 -4.31
N GLU A 30 1.01 -3.62 -3.89
CA GLU A 30 0.18 -3.68 -2.69
C GLU A 30 -1.28 -4.00 -3.05
N PHE A 31 -1.84 -5.04 -2.44
CA PHE A 31 -3.21 -5.45 -2.69
C PHE A 31 -4.15 -4.86 -1.65
N ARG A 32 -5.31 -4.36 -2.08
CA ARG A 32 -6.35 -3.82 -1.20
C ARG A 32 -7.73 -4.26 -1.66
N LYS A 33 -8.66 -4.43 -0.72
CA LYS A 33 -10.08 -4.67 -1.03
C LYS A 33 -10.77 -3.44 -1.61
N LYS A 34 -10.38 -2.25 -1.15
CA LYS A 34 -10.87 -0.94 -1.60
C LYS A 34 -9.73 0.06 -1.48
N PHE A 35 -9.70 1.05 -2.37
CA PHE A 35 -8.78 2.18 -2.31
C PHE A 35 -9.47 3.40 -2.92
N SER A 36 -9.77 4.40 -2.09
CA SER A 36 -10.60 5.56 -2.46
C SER A 36 -9.87 6.63 -3.28
N SER A 37 -8.58 6.42 -3.54
CA SER A 37 -7.66 7.54 -3.76
C SER A 37 -6.90 7.36 -5.07
N GLN A 38 -7.61 7.57 -6.19
CA GLN A 38 -7.07 7.30 -7.55
C GLN A 38 -5.95 8.26 -7.99
N GLU A 39 -5.74 9.39 -7.31
CA GLU A 39 -4.70 10.36 -7.65
C GLU A 39 -3.61 10.47 -6.57
N VAL A 40 -3.45 9.42 -5.75
CA VAL A 40 -2.35 9.37 -4.79
C VAL A 40 -1.04 9.32 -5.53
N GLU A 41 -0.15 10.22 -5.17
CA GLU A 41 1.20 10.29 -5.71
C GLU A 41 2.19 9.60 -4.80
N THR A 42 2.04 9.80 -3.48
CA THR A 42 2.99 9.31 -2.48
C THR A 42 2.28 8.48 -1.41
N ILE A 43 2.86 7.33 -1.09
CA ILE A 43 2.45 6.45 -0.01
C ILE A 43 3.48 6.54 1.11
N VAL A 44 3.02 6.87 2.31
CA VAL A 44 3.79 6.68 3.55
C VAL A 44 3.60 5.24 4.02
N ILE A 45 4.68 4.47 4.09
CA ILE A 45 4.66 3.05 4.42
C ILE A 45 4.72 2.91 5.94
N TYR A 46 3.57 2.58 6.53
CA TYR A 46 3.46 2.33 7.95
C TYR A 46 3.42 0.83 8.24
N SER A 47 4.44 0.36 8.96
CA SER A 47 4.48 -0.99 9.51
C SER A 47 3.50 -1.06 10.67
N SER A 48 2.44 -1.85 10.52
CA SER A 48 1.39 -1.98 11.52
C SER A 48 1.86 -2.75 12.76
N SER A 49 0.93 -3.24 13.59
CA SER A 49 1.29 -4.04 14.77
C SER A 49 2.15 -5.26 14.41
N PRO A 50 3.16 -5.63 15.23
CA PRO A 50 3.54 -5.00 16.50
C PRO A 50 4.42 -3.73 16.39
N GLU A 51 5.00 -3.41 15.22
CA GLU A 51 5.98 -2.32 15.10
C GLU A 51 5.41 -0.90 15.27
N LYS A 52 4.23 -0.65 14.69
CA LYS A 52 3.49 0.63 14.80
C LYS A 52 4.32 1.88 14.46
N ARG A 53 5.05 1.85 13.34
CA ARG A 53 5.97 2.93 12.94
C ARG A 53 6.03 3.13 11.42
N VAL A 54 6.39 4.34 11.01
CA VAL A 54 6.71 4.64 9.60
C VAL A 54 8.12 4.16 9.31
N ILE A 55 8.28 3.34 8.27
CA ILE A 55 9.57 2.75 7.90
C ILE A 55 10.10 3.27 6.55
N GLY A 56 9.28 4.03 5.81
CA GLY A 56 9.63 4.53 4.49
C GLY A 56 8.48 5.23 3.79
N TYR A 57 8.73 5.62 2.56
CA TYR A 57 7.75 6.15 1.63
C TYR A 57 8.08 5.69 0.22
N ALA A 58 7.10 5.79 -0.67
CA ALA A 58 7.25 5.43 -2.07
C ALA A 58 6.24 6.19 -2.93
N THR A 59 6.42 6.18 -4.25
CA THR A 59 5.45 6.78 -5.18
C THR A 59 4.57 5.73 -5.84
N VAL A 60 3.38 6.15 -6.25
CA VAL A 60 2.45 5.30 -7.00
C VAL A 60 2.79 5.37 -8.48
N ASP A 61 2.96 4.21 -9.11
CA ASP A 61 3.14 4.10 -10.56
C ASP A 61 1.79 3.98 -11.27
N SER A 62 0.94 3.07 -10.79
CA SER A 62 -0.37 2.79 -11.38
C SER A 62 -1.29 2.13 -10.36
N ILE A 63 -2.59 2.37 -10.47
CA ILE A 63 -3.61 1.68 -9.69
C ILE A 63 -4.48 0.88 -10.66
N VAL A 64 -4.66 -0.41 -10.37
CA VAL A 64 -5.51 -1.31 -11.17
C VAL A 64 -6.64 -1.81 -10.30
N ILE A 65 -7.88 -1.60 -10.75
CA ILE A 65 -9.09 -2.13 -10.12
C ILE A 65 -9.62 -3.22 -11.02
N ASP A 66 -9.74 -4.44 -10.50
CA ASP A 66 -10.16 -5.61 -11.27
C ASP A 66 -10.63 -6.72 -10.32
N THR A 67 -11.08 -7.84 -10.88
CA THR A 67 -11.39 -9.07 -10.16
C THR A 67 -10.15 -9.64 -9.44
N PRO A 68 -10.30 -10.32 -8.30
CA PRO A 68 -9.18 -10.96 -7.61
C PRO A 68 -8.38 -11.93 -8.50
N ASP A 69 -9.04 -12.65 -9.39
CA ASP A 69 -8.36 -13.58 -10.30
C ASP A 69 -7.52 -12.87 -11.35
N SER A 70 -8.02 -11.77 -11.93
CA SER A 70 -7.24 -10.94 -12.85
C SER A 70 -6.03 -10.32 -12.14
N LEU A 71 -6.25 -9.74 -10.95
CA LEU A 71 -5.17 -9.19 -10.13
C LEU A 71 -4.11 -10.24 -9.79
N TRP A 72 -4.53 -11.45 -9.43
CA TRP A 72 -3.62 -12.55 -9.15
C TRP A 72 -2.79 -12.92 -10.37
N LYS A 73 -3.43 -13.22 -11.51
CA LYS A 73 -2.76 -13.57 -12.77
C LYS A 73 -1.73 -12.52 -13.15
N ARG A 74 -2.06 -11.24 -12.98
CA ARG A 74 -1.19 -10.12 -13.37
C ARG A 74 -0.04 -9.88 -12.39
N PHE A 75 -0.25 -10.08 -11.09
CA PHE A 75 0.64 -9.53 -10.07
C PHE A 75 1.20 -10.54 -9.06
N TYR A 76 0.88 -11.82 -9.13
CA TYR A 76 1.32 -12.81 -8.13
C TYR A 76 2.85 -12.80 -7.87
N LYS A 77 3.66 -12.71 -8.93
CA LYS A 77 5.14 -12.65 -8.84
C LYS A 77 5.68 -11.40 -8.14
N LYS A 78 4.87 -10.35 -8.05
CA LYS A 78 5.28 -9.02 -7.57
C LYS A 78 4.53 -8.57 -6.30
N GLY A 79 3.54 -9.36 -5.88
CA GLY A 79 2.70 -9.12 -4.71
C GLY A 79 3.25 -9.65 -3.39
N GLY A 80 4.33 -10.45 -3.39
CA GLY A 80 5.02 -10.90 -2.18
C GLY A 80 4.16 -11.70 -1.19
N ILE A 81 3.04 -12.25 -1.64
CA ILE A 81 2.05 -13.05 -0.90
C ILE A 81 1.75 -14.32 -1.70
N ASP A 82 1.57 -15.46 -1.04
CA ASP A 82 1.17 -16.72 -1.68
C ASP A 82 -0.32 -16.74 -2.08
N LYS A 83 -0.70 -17.76 -2.87
CA LYS A 83 -2.05 -17.89 -3.43
C LYS A 83 -3.10 -18.09 -2.34
N ASP A 84 -2.80 -18.88 -1.32
CA ASP A 84 -3.78 -19.23 -0.28
C ASP A 84 -4.12 -18.01 0.56
N ARG A 85 -3.10 -17.27 1.00
CA ARG A 85 -3.28 -16.02 1.74
C ARG A 85 -3.95 -14.96 0.89
N PHE A 86 -3.62 -14.86 -0.41
CA PHE A 86 -4.30 -13.95 -1.33
C PHE A 86 -5.78 -14.30 -1.49
N SER A 87 -6.08 -15.58 -1.72
CA SER A 87 -7.45 -16.06 -1.96
C SER A 87 -8.30 -15.92 -0.70
N PHE A 88 -7.75 -16.25 0.47
CA PHE A 88 -8.38 -15.99 1.75
C PHE A 88 -8.63 -14.49 1.96
N TYR A 89 -7.64 -13.64 1.65
CA TYR A 89 -7.79 -12.20 1.79
C TYR A 89 -8.93 -11.66 0.92
N PHE A 90 -9.05 -12.10 -0.35
CA PHE A 90 -10.08 -11.65 -1.28
C PHE A 90 -11.37 -12.50 -1.28
N ASN A 91 -11.53 -13.43 -0.34
CA ASN A 91 -12.71 -14.29 -0.29
C ASN A 91 -14.02 -13.49 -0.27
N GLY A 92 -14.96 -13.85 -1.14
CA GLY A 92 -16.25 -13.15 -1.31
C GLY A 92 -16.13 -11.71 -1.85
N LYS A 93 -15.05 -11.38 -2.56
CA LYS A 93 -14.90 -10.07 -3.23
C LYS A 93 -14.97 -10.21 -4.74
N GLU A 94 -15.85 -9.43 -5.34
CA GLU A 94 -15.97 -9.32 -6.80
C GLU A 94 -14.86 -8.47 -7.40
N THR A 95 -14.37 -7.48 -6.65
CA THR A 95 -13.33 -6.56 -7.07
C THR A 95 -12.27 -6.37 -5.99
N GLY A 96 -11.09 -5.96 -6.42
CA GLY A 96 -9.97 -5.58 -5.60
C GLY A 96 -9.12 -4.52 -6.28
N VAL A 97 -8.05 -4.12 -5.61
CA VAL A 97 -7.11 -3.11 -6.08
C VAL A 97 -5.69 -3.65 -6.01
N GLY A 98 -4.95 -3.52 -7.09
CA GLY A 98 -3.49 -3.65 -7.13
C GLY A 98 -2.84 -2.29 -7.30
N ILE A 99 -2.14 -1.82 -6.28
CA ILE A 99 -1.39 -0.56 -6.31
C ILE A 99 0.06 -0.88 -6.64
N ARG A 100 0.53 -0.43 -7.80
CA ARG A 100 1.93 -0.54 -8.16
C ARG A 100 2.72 0.61 -7.56
N ILE A 101 3.77 0.26 -6.84
CA ILE A 101 4.63 1.18 -6.10
C ILE A 101 5.99 1.23 -6.79
N LYS A 102 6.61 2.42 -6.83
CA LYS A 102 7.97 2.65 -7.33
C LYS A 102 8.71 3.66 -6.44
N ASN A 103 10.00 3.87 -6.73
CA ASN A 103 10.85 4.85 -6.04
C ASN A 103 10.77 4.73 -4.51
N VAL A 104 10.98 3.52 -3.99
CA VAL A 104 10.89 3.23 -2.56
C VAL A 104 12.10 3.81 -1.84
N SER A 105 11.83 4.58 -0.78
CA SER A 105 12.83 5.16 0.10
C SER A 105 12.63 4.69 1.53
N ARG A 106 13.67 4.09 2.11
CA ARG A 106 13.72 3.71 3.54
C ARG A 106 14.03 4.95 4.38
N LEU A 107 13.34 5.12 5.51
CA LEU A 107 13.74 6.11 6.51
C LEU A 107 14.94 5.60 7.31
N LYS A 108 15.94 6.47 7.53
CA LYS A 108 17.13 6.14 8.35
C LYS A 108 16.76 5.85 9.81
N GLU A 109 15.79 6.60 10.34
CA GLU A 109 15.20 6.37 11.65
C GLU A 109 13.69 6.17 11.49
N ALA A 110 13.17 5.07 12.03
CA ALA A 110 11.75 4.78 11.96
C ALA A 110 10.99 5.66 12.96
N VAL A 111 9.99 6.39 12.48
CA VAL A 111 9.20 7.30 13.31
C VAL A 111 8.02 6.55 13.92
N THR A 112 8.05 6.34 15.23
CA THR A 112 6.94 5.73 15.98
C THR A 112 5.80 6.73 16.13
N HIS A 113 4.60 6.36 15.68
CA HIS A 113 3.45 7.24 15.75
C HIS A 113 2.67 7.01 17.06
N HIS A 114 2.79 7.91 18.04
CA HIS A 114 1.98 7.92 19.28
C HIS A 114 0.49 8.30 19.05
N LEU A 115 -0.02 8.16 17.83
CA LEU A 115 -1.23 8.85 17.38
C LEU A 115 -2.21 7.92 16.65
N THR A 116 -2.44 6.72 17.19
CA THR A 116 -3.45 5.77 16.68
C THR A 116 -4.89 6.30 16.70
N HIS A 117 -5.17 7.41 17.41
CA HIS A 117 -6.52 7.98 17.51
C HIS A 117 -6.80 9.15 16.56
N LYS A 118 -5.78 9.84 16.02
CA LYS A 118 -5.98 11.09 15.26
C LYS A 118 -5.98 10.91 13.73
N LEU A 119 -5.33 9.87 13.20
CA LEU A 119 -5.26 9.63 11.74
C LEU A 119 -6.49 8.93 11.13
N ARG A 120 -7.42 8.41 11.94
CA ARG A 120 -8.68 7.84 11.41
C ARG A 120 -9.58 8.89 10.75
N GLY A 121 -9.45 10.16 11.15
CA GLY A 121 -10.26 11.26 10.61
C GLY A 121 -9.66 11.99 9.41
N LEU A 122 -8.47 11.61 8.92
CA LEU A 122 -7.77 12.31 7.83
C LEU A 122 -7.70 11.51 6.51
N LEU A 123 -8.39 10.36 6.43
CA LEU A 123 -8.32 9.44 5.29
C LEU A 123 -9.69 8.97 4.79
N VAL A 124 -10.75 9.75 5.03
CA VAL A 124 -12.02 9.65 4.30
C VAL A 124 -12.28 10.97 3.62
#